data_AF-A0A8I0PCI1-F1
#
_entry.id   AF-A0A8I0PCI1-F1
#
_cell.length_a   1.000
_cell.length_b   1.000
_cell.length_c   1.000
_cell.angle_alpha   90.00
_cell.angle_beta   90.00
_cell.angle_gamma   90.00
#
_symmetry.space_group_name_H-M   'P 1'
#
loop_
_entity.id
_entity.type
_entity.pdbx_description
1 polymer ?
#
loop_
_entity_poly.entity_id
_entity_poly.type
_entity_poly.pdbx_seq_one_letter_code
_entity_poly.pdbx_strand_id
1 'polypeptide(L)'
;MLKDRSGRGYDRLGKEAGVSGSSLHRYCSGLSVPTDYRVVHAFAKVCGASAEELREVHRLWALADTDRDTPAVTEEADPGPAEPAGPEPLATEPAPDDITPPEPVPGEPARPRRFRVPETLTSRFAVLAAAVVVTLVAGLVWLPAGAPAGASPARDDRLLYSPACESVSMGQHDACVREVQTLLTRAKGRLAVDGDFGPETLRRLTAFQVLAGVPARSVVDDATKKALYGHTVSMATWSPARVTKRIRAVFVEDPDTAVAIARCSSFLDPLWVLPNTNGSRNWGVFQISDASLRELDGTPLRAFDPEWNIEAAHRLWSVRRDFHDWPSCEAALKDTPKH
;
A
#
# COMPACT_ATOMS: atom_id res chain seq x y z
N MET A 1 26.41 13.39 15.63
CA MET A 1 25.21 12.53 15.59
C MET A 1 23.94 13.37 15.71
N LEU A 2 22.76 12.82 15.38
CA LEU A 2 21.45 13.52 15.48
C LEU A 2 21.25 14.23 16.82
N LYS A 3 21.60 13.54 17.91
CA LYS A 3 21.54 14.03 19.29
C LYS A 3 22.35 15.33 19.49
N ASP A 4 23.57 15.40 18.96
CA ASP A 4 24.48 16.54 19.21
C ASP A 4 23.95 17.84 18.59
N ARG A 5 23.24 17.74 17.47
CA ARG A 5 22.59 18.89 16.82
C ARG A 5 21.41 19.45 17.61
N SER A 6 20.79 18.63 18.47
CA SER A 6 19.62 19.04 19.23
C SER A 6 19.95 19.99 20.39
N GLY A 7 21.22 20.02 20.84
CA GLY A 7 21.69 20.79 22.00
C GLY A 7 21.03 20.43 23.34
N ARG A 8 20.28 19.31 23.39
CA ARG A 8 19.43 18.93 24.53
C ARG A 8 19.96 17.67 25.23
N GLY A 9 19.70 17.58 26.54
CA GLY A 9 20.03 16.41 27.36
C GLY A 9 19.05 15.25 27.14
N TYR A 10 19.48 14.03 27.49
CA TYR A 10 18.70 12.81 27.29
C TYR A 10 17.35 12.80 28.01
N ASP A 11 17.25 13.42 29.18
CA ASP A 11 15.99 13.46 29.94
C ASP A 11 14.87 14.20 29.20
N ARG A 12 15.22 15.34 28.59
CA ARG A 12 14.27 16.15 27.81
C ARG A 12 13.92 15.47 26.49
N LEU A 13 14.92 14.98 25.76
CA LEU A 13 14.73 14.29 24.49
C LEU A 13 13.93 13.00 24.67
N GLY A 14 14.17 12.26 25.75
CA GLY A 14 13.42 11.05 26.09
C GLY A 14 11.95 11.36 26.28
N LYS A 15 11.63 12.36 27.13
CA LYS A 15 10.24 12.75 27.41
C LYS A 15 9.50 13.17 26.14
N GLU A 16 10.15 13.94 25.26
CA GLU A 16 9.58 14.38 23.98
C GLU A 16 9.45 13.23 22.96
N ALA A 17 10.30 12.19 23.06
CA ALA A 17 10.24 10.98 22.23
C ALA A 17 9.39 9.84 22.81
N GLY A 18 8.80 10.02 24.01
CA GLY A 18 7.95 9.03 24.67
C GLY A 18 8.68 7.93 25.45
N VAL A 19 9.95 8.13 25.82
CA VAL A 19 10.76 7.17 26.61
C VAL A 19 11.49 7.86 27.76
N SER A 20 12.07 7.10 28.70
CA SER A 20 12.91 7.69 29.75
C SER A 20 14.25 8.18 29.19
N GLY A 21 14.87 9.17 29.85
CA GLY A 21 16.21 9.64 29.49
C GLY A 21 17.28 8.53 29.58
N SER A 22 17.14 7.61 30.54
CA SER A 22 18.03 6.45 30.67
C SER A 22 17.90 5.46 29.50
N SER A 23 16.69 5.18 29.03
CA SER A 23 16.48 4.34 27.84
C SER A 23 17.07 4.99 26.60
N LEU A 24 16.85 6.30 26.43
CA LEU A 24 17.40 7.03 25.28
C LEU A 24 18.93 7.06 25.30
N HIS A 25 19.55 7.23 26.48
CA HIS A 25 21.00 7.12 26.63
C HIS A 25 21.50 5.75 26.18
N ARG A 26 20.86 4.65 26.61
CA ARG A 26 21.24 3.29 26.18
C ARG A 26 21.16 3.12 24.67
N TYR A 27 20.12 3.66 24.03
CA TYR A 27 19.99 3.62 22.57
C TYR A 27 21.11 4.38 21.86
N CYS A 28 21.38 5.62 22.28
CA CYS A 28 22.43 6.44 21.68
C CYS A 28 23.86 5.94 21.96
N SER A 29 24.06 5.17 23.04
CA SER A 29 25.33 4.50 23.35
C SER A 29 25.49 3.13 22.70
N GLY A 30 24.51 2.65 21.93
CA GLY A 30 24.55 1.33 21.28
C GLY A 30 24.38 0.15 22.23
N LEU A 31 23.93 0.38 23.46
CA LEU A 31 23.71 -0.68 24.48
C LEU A 31 22.40 -1.46 24.25
N SER A 32 21.48 -0.92 23.47
CA SER A 32 20.24 -1.57 23.05
C SER A 32 19.64 -0.86 21.85
N VAL A 33 18.75 -1.54 21.12
CA VAL A 33 17.99 -0.95 20.02
C VAL A 33 16.50 -0.95 20.37
N PRO A 34 15.75 0.14 20.16
CA PRO A 34 14.31 0.16 20.42
C PRO A 34 13.57 -0.92 19.61
N THR A 35 12.59 -1.57 20.21
CA THR A 35 11.74 -2.56 19.54
C THR A 35 10.66 -1.92 18.67
N ASP A 36 10.24 -0.70 19.01
CA ASP A 36 9.28 0.06 18.23
C ASP A 36 9.99 1.19 17.48
N TYR A 37 9.88 1.18 16.15
CA TYR A 37 10.41 2.24 15.30
C TYR A 37 9.84 3.62 15.63
N ARG A 38 8.64 3.72 16.24
CA ARG A 38 8.04 4.99 16.66
C ARG A 38 8.94 5.78 17.61
N VAL A 39 9.65 5.10 18.52
CA VAL A 39 10.59 5.74 19.45
C VAL A 39 11.77 6.36 18.69
N VAL A 40 12.27 5.62 17.69
CA VAL A 40 13.39 6.05 16.83
C VAL A 40 12.98 7.24 15.97
N HIS A 41 11.80 7.16 15.34
CA HIS A 41 11.26 8.22 14.51
C HIS A 41 10.95 9.49 15.32
N ALA A 42 10.31 9.36 16.49
CA ALA A 42 10.02 10.49 17.37
C ALA A 42 11.30 11.18 17.84
N PHE A 43 12.31 10.41 18.28
CA PHE A 43 13.61 10.95 18.66
C PHE A 43 14.30 11.70 17.51
N ALA A 44 14.35 11.10 16.32
CA ALA A 44 14.96 11.73 15.14
C ALA A 44 14.25 13.05 14.77
N LYS A 45 12.91 13.09 14.82
CA LYS A 45 12.12 14.30 14.61
C LYS A 45 12.41 15.38 15.65
N VAL A 46 12.49 15.03 16.94
CA VAL A 46 12.82 15.97 18.02
C VAL A 46 14.23 16.56 17.83
N CYS A 47 15.15 15.78 17.28
CA CYS A 47 16.50 16.21 16.92
C CYS A 47 16.58 17.02 15.61
N GLY A 48 15.46 17.26 14.93
CA GLY A 48 15.41 18.01 13.68
C GLY A 48 15.95 17.25 12.48
N ALA A 49 15.80 15.92 12.43
CA ALA A 49 16.21 15.12 11.28
C ALA A 49 15.50 15.56 9.99
N SER A 50 16.25 15.60 8.90
CA SER A 50 15.71 15.78 7.54
C SER A 50 14.97 14.53 7.07
N ALA A 51 14.19 14.64 5.99
CA ALA A 51 13.51 13.49 5.39
C ALA A 51 14.46 12.40 4.86
N GLU A 52 15.68 12.78 4.48
CA GLU A 52 16.73 11.83 4.10
C GLU A 52 17.28 11.09 5.31
N GLU A 53 17.54 11.81 6.40
CA GLU A 53 18.06 11.23 7.63
C GLU A 53 17.02 10.33 8.32
N LEU A 54 15.73 10.65 8.23
CA LEU A 54 14.66 9.77 8.71
C LEU A 54 14.62 8.45 7.95
N ARG A 55 14.84 8.47 6.63
CA ARG A 55 14.94 7.26 5.81
C ARG A 55 16.17 6.44 6.17
N GLU A 56 17.31 7.08 6.37
CA GLU A 56 18.54 6.38 6.74
C GLU A 56 18.43 5.76 8.14
N VAL A 57 17.85 6.48 9.10
CA VAL A 57 17.59 5.95 10.44
C VAL A 57 16.61 4.77 10.41
N HIS A 58 15.58 4.82 9.55
CA HIS A 58 14.68 3.68 9.34
C HIS A 58 15.43 2.46 8.79
N ARG A 59 16.29 2.66 7.79
CA ARG A 59 17.12 1.59 7.20
C ARG A 59 18.01 0.93 8.25
N LEU A 60 18.70 1.73 9.08
CA LEU A 60 19.58 1.24 10.13
C LEU A 60 18.82 0.50 11.24
N TRP A 61 17.65 1.00 11.63
CA TRP A 61 16.79 0.32 12.60
C TRP A 61 16.31 -1.02 12.06
N ALA A 62 15.85 -1.08 10.81
CA ALA A 62 15.38 -2.32 10.18
C ALA A 62 16.49 -3.40 10.10
N LEU A 63 17.73 -3.00 9.81
CA LEU A 63 18.88 -3.91 9.83
C LEU A 63 19.17 -4.45 11.24
N ALA A 64 19.13 -3.58 12.25
CA ALA A 64 19.35 -4.00 13.63
C ALA A 64 18.19 -4.86 14.18
N ASP A 65 17.00 -4.73 13.62
CA ASP A 65 15.85 -5.55 13.98
C ASP A 65 15.94 -6.95 13.37
N THR A 66 16.42 -7.09 12.13
CA THR A 66 16.67 -8.40 11.52
C THR A 66 17.73 -9.23 12.26
N ASP A 67 18.71 -8.57 12.88
CA ASP A 67 19.71 -9.25 13.70
C ASP A 67 19.12 -9.79 15.02
N ARG A 68 17.98 -9.25 15.47
CA ARG A 68 17.27 -9.69 16.69
C ARG A 68 16.51 -11.00 16.48
N ASP A 69 15.99 -11.20 15.27
CA ASP A 69 15.20 -12.38 14.88
C ASP A 69 16.09 -13.56 14.45
N THR A 70 17.41 -13.36 14.41
CA THR A 70 18.36 -14.46 14.22
C THR A 70 18.49 -15.20 15.55
N PRO A 71 18.07 -16.47 15.67
CA PRO A 71 18.26 -17.21 16.92
C PRO A 71 19.76 -17.23 17.22
N ALA A 72 20.12 -16.78 18.41
CA ALA A 72 21.48 -16.86 18.90
C ALA A 72 21.92 -18.32 18.77
N VAL A 73 22.96 -18.57 17.96
CA VAL A 73 23.70 -19.82 18.06
C VAL A 73 24.31 -19.80 19.45
N THR A 74 23.67 -20.52 20.38
CA THR A 74 24.25 -20.83 21.68
C THR A 74 25.58 -21.52 21.44
N GLU A 75 26.67 -20.78 21.61
CA GLU A 75 27.92 -21.40 22.04
C GLU A 75 27.61 -22.10 23.37
N GLU A 76 27.86 -23.39 23.40
CA GLU A 76 27.58 -24.31 24.50
C GLU A 76 28.15 -23.77 25.81
N ALA A 77 27.28 -23.25 26.67
CA ALA A 77 27.54 -23.11 28.09
C ALA A 77 27.13 -24.42 28.79
N ASP A 78 28.12 -25.06 29.38
CA ASP A 78 28.08 -26.26 30.23
C ASP A 78 26.87 -26.27 31.20
N PRO A 79 26.02 -27.32 31.23
CA PRO A 79 24.82 -27.33 32.05
C PRO A 79 25.15 -27.66 33.52
N GLY A 80 25.08 -26.64 34.38
CA GLY A 80 24.97 -26.83 35.82
C GLY A 80 23.62 -27.47 36.21
N PRO A 81 23.53 -28.28 37.28
CA PRO A 81 22.35 -29.10 37.55
C PRO A 81 21.06 -28.32 37.83
N ALA A 82 19.99 -28.76 37.16
CA ALA A 82 18.64 -28.22 37.26
C ALA A 82 17.93 -28.57 38.58
N GLU A 83 17.20 -27.60 39.12
CA GLU A 83 16.28 -27.74 40.25
C GLU A 83 14.83 -27.71 39.70
N PRO A 84 13.94 -28.66 40.05
CA PRO A 84 12.66 -28.83 39.36
C PRO A 84 11.58 -27.87 39.86
N ALA A 85 11.00 -27.07 38.96
CA ALA A 85 9.74 -26.36 39.18
C ALA A 85 8.55 -27.27 38.83
N GLY A 86 7.57 -27.33 39.73
CA GLY A 86 6.37 -28.18 39.62
C GLY A 86 5.34 -27.70 38.58
N PRO A 87 4.36 -28.55 38.21
CA PRO A 87 3.47 -28.30 37.09
C PRO A 87 2.29 -27.36 37.41
N GLU A 88 2.07 -26.36 36.56
CA GLU A 88 0.79 -25.63 36.46
C GLU A 88 -0.20 -26.36 35.52
N PRO A 89 -1.52 -26.30 35.75
CA PRO A 89 -2.51 -27.12 35.06
C PRO A 89 -3.05 -26.49 33.76
N LEU A 90 -3.31 -27.35 32.78
CA LEU A 90 -4.00 -27.07 31.52
C LEU A 90 -5.42 -26.53 31.72
N ALA A 91 -5.78 -25.49 30.96
CA ALA A 91 -7.16 -25.05 30.76
C ALA A 91 -7.56 -25.26 29.28
N THR A 92 -8.68 -25.95 29.11
CA THR A 92 -9.27 -26.46 27.87
C THR A 92 -10.12 -25.41 27.14
N GLU A 93 -9.98 -25.33 25.81
CA GLU A 93 -10.88 -24.58 24.92
C GLU A 93 -12.15 -25.39 24.58
N PRO A 94 -13.35 -24.78 24.49
CA PRO A 94 -14.53 -25.42 23.92
C PRO A 94 -14.71 -25.11 22.43
N ALA A 95 -15.19 -26.13 21.70
CA ALA A 95 -15.42 -26.18 20.26
C ALA A 95 -16.59 -25.29 19.77
N PRO A 96 -16.62 -24.89 18.48
CA PRO A 96 -17.75 -24.16 17.90
C PRO A 96 -18.79 -25.09 17.25
N ASP A 97 -20.06 -24.71 17.47
CA ASP A 97 -21.28 -25.34 16.95
C ASP A 97 -21.50 -25.16 15.44
N ASP A 98 -22.13 -26.20 14.89
CA ASP A 98 -22.67 -26.40 13.55
C ASP A 98 -23.65 -25.28 13.12
N ILE A 99 -23.43 -24.69 11.94
CA ILE A 99 -24.47 -23.95 11.20
C ILE A 99 -24.46 -24.40 9.74
N THR A 100 -25.44 -25.23 9.40
CA THR A 100 -25.77 -25.69 8.05
C THR A 100 -26.33 -24.54 7.18
N PRO A 101 -25.82 -24.29 5.97
CA PRO A 101 -26.43 -23.36 5.00
C PRO A 101 -27.54 -24.03 4.16
N PRO A 102 -28.63 -23.32 3.78
CA PRO A 102 -29.65 -23.88 2.89
C PRO A 102 -29.27 -23.78 1.40
N GLU A 103 -29.71 -24.78 0.62
CA GLU A 103 -29.52 -24.94 -0.83
C GLU A 103 -30.20 -23.86 -1.69
N PRO A 104 -29.64 -23.50 -2.86
CA PRO A 104 -30.32 -22.66 -3.85
C PRO A 104 -31.02 -23.46 -4.97
N VAL A 105 -32.23 -23.00 -5.32
CA VAL A 105 -33.10 -23.50 -6.40
C VAL A 105 -32.58 -23.04 -7.78
N PRO A 106 -32.65 -23.86 -8.86
CA PRO A 106 -32.15 -23.49 -10.18
C PRO A 106 -33.16 -22.70 -11.02
N GLY A 107 -32.71 -21.60 -11.64
CA GLY A 107 -33.45 -20.83 -12.64
C GLY A 107 -32.70 -20.76 -13.98
N GLU A 108 -33.45 -20.92 -15.08
CA GLU A 108 -33.07 -21.21 -16.47
C GLU A 108 -32.13 -20.21 -17.22
N PRO A 109 -31.50 -20.66 -18.33
CA PRO A 109 -30.50 -19.90 -19.07
C PRO A 109 -31.08 -18.92 -20.12
N ALA A 110 -30.62 -17.66 -20.07
CA ALA A 110 -30.87 -16.68 -21.13
C ALA A 110 -29.84 -16.79 -22.28
N ARG A 111 -30.34 -16.87 -23.51
CA ARG A 111 -29.60 -17.02 -24.79
C ARG A 111 -28.77 -15.78 -25.18
N PRO A 112 -27.68 -15.91 -25.97
CA PRO A 112 -26.83 -14.80 -26.36
C PRO A 112 -27.40 -14.00 -27.54
N ARG A 113 -27.40 -12.66 -27.43
CA ARG A 113 -27.60 -11.75 -28.57
C ARG A 113 -26.25 -11.40 -29.19
N ARG A 114 -26.15 -11.61 -30.50
CA ARG A 114 -24.96 -11.39 -31.33
C ARG A 114 -25.13 -10.15 -32.22
N PHE A 115 -24.01 -9.41 -32.35
CA PHE A 115 -23.62 -8.46 -33.41
C PHE A 115 -24.42 -7.13 -33.50
N ARG A 116 -23.84 -6.00 -33.91
CA ARG A 116 -22.80 -5.77 -34.94
C ARG A 116 -22.13 -4.40 -34.73
N VAL A 117 -20.82 -4.32 -34.97
CA VAL A 117 -20.06 -3.06 -35.14
C VAL A 117 -20.10 -2.67 -36.62
N PRO A 118 -20.17 -1.38 -36.97
CA PRO A 118 -19.77 -0.93 -38.30
C PRO A 118 -18.43 -0.17 -38.23
N GLU A 119 -17.40 -0.76 -38.81
CA GLU A 119 -16.29 -0.02 -39.42
C GLU A 119 -16.77 0.58 -40.74
N THR A 120 -16.35 1.80 -41.06
CA THR A 120 -15.76 2.11 -42.37
C THR A 120 -15.01 3.44 -42.31
N LEU A 121 -13.75 3.36 -42.76
CA LEU A 121 -12.88 4.46 -43.14
C LEU A 121 -13.40 5.18 -44.39
N THR A 122 -13.14 6.48 -44.52
CA THR A 122 -12.37 7.00 -45.67
C THR A 122 -11.92 8.45 -45.47
N SER A 123 -10.64 8.65 -45.74
CA SER A 123 -9.93 9.93 -45.86
C SER A 123 -10.20 10.56 -47.22
N ARG A 124 -10.53 11.86 -47.27
CA ARG A 124 -10.30 12.73 -48.43
C ARG A 124 -9.87 14.12 -47.95
N PHE A 125 -8.72 14.52 -48.45
CA PHE A 125 -8.04 15.80 -48.28
C PHE A 125 -8.89 17.01 -48.65
N ALA A 126 -8.71 18.13 -47.94
CA ALA A 126 -8.53 19.44 -48.56
C ALA A 126 -7.91 20.43 -47.57
N VAL A 127 -6.76 20.96 -47.99
CA VAL A 127 -5.93 22.02 -47.41
C VAL A 127 -6.71 23.34 -47.33
N LEU A 128 -6.47 24.14 -46.29
CA LEU A 128 -6.28 25.60 -46.40
C LEU A 128 -5.69 26.19 -45.11
N ALA A 129 -4.47 26.68 -45.25
CA ALA A 129 -3.78 27.51 -44.29
C ALA A 129 -4.24 28.97 -44.43
N ALA A 130 -4.34 29.68 -43.30
CA ALA A 130 -4.19 31.13 -43.26
C ALA A 130 -3.75 31.55 -41.85
N ALA A 131 -2.47 31.87 -41.72
CA ALA A 131 -1.92 32.62 -40.61
C ALA A 131 -2.20 34.11 -40.81
N VAL A 132 -2.71 34.79 -39.79
CA VAL A 132 -2.61 36.25 -39.68
C VAL A 132 -2.26 36.59 -38.24
N VAL A 133 -0.98 36.89 -38.04
CA VAL A 133 -0.46 37.65 -36.89
C VAL A 133 -0.62 39.12 -37.23
N VAL A 134 -1.39 39.86 -36.45
CA VAL A 134 -1.30 41.32 -36.39
C VAL A 134 -1.15 41.71 -34.92
N THR A 135 0.08 42.03 -34.57
CA THR A 135 0.45 42.79 -33.38
C THR A 135 0.07 44.25 -33.59
N LEU A 136 -0.72 44.83 -32.67
CA LEU A 136 -0.77 46.27 -32.49
C LEU A 136 -0.59 46.59 -31.00
N VAL A 137 0.60 47.14 -30.73
CA VAL A 137 0.93 47.89 -29.53
C VAL A 137 0.27 49.26 -29.68
N ALA A 138 -0.63 49.61 -28.76
CA ALA A 138 -1.03 50.99 -28.52
C ALA A 138 -1.26 51.15 -27.02
N GLY A 139 -0.34 51.86 -26.37
CA GLY A 139 -0.50 52.30 -25.00
C GLY A 139 -1.61 53.34 -24.90
N LEU A 140 -2.47 53.19 -23.90
CA LEU A 140 -3.22 54.31 -23.35
C LEU A 140 -3.33 54.12 -21.84
N VAL A 141 -2.62 54.99 -21.13
CA VAL A 141 -2.68 55.19 -19.68
C VAL A 141 -4.08 55.69 -19.32
N TRP A 142 -4.84 54.91 -18.55
CA TRP A 142 -6.01 55.36 -17.80
C TRP A 142 -5.96 54.79 -16.37
N LEU A 143 -6.43 55.62 -15.43
CA LEU A 143 -6.30 55.61 -13.98
C LEU A 143 -6.71 54.31 -13.25
N PRO A 144 -6.24 54.07 -12.00
CA PRO A 144 -6.63 52.90 -11.23
C PRO A 144 -8.08 53.05 -10.77
N ALA A 145 -9.01 52.47 -11.53
CA ALA A 145 -10.31 52.10 -10.99
C ALA A 145 -10.03 51.08 -9.88
N GLY A 146 -10.49 51.40 -8.66
CA GLY A 146 -10.28 50.58 -7.48
C GLY A 146 -10.58 49.11 -7.77
N ALA A 147 -9.58 48.26 -7.54
CA ALA A 147 -9.77 46.83 -7.50
C ALA A 147 -10.92 46.56 -6.52
N PRO A 148 -11.96 45.77 -6.88
CA PRO A 148 -12.92 45.34 -5.89
C PRO A 148 -12.12 44.63 -4.78
N ALA A 149 -12.35 45.10 -3.55
CA ALA A 149 -11.81 44.50 -2.34
C ALA A 149 -11.94 42.98 -2.45
N GLY A 150 -10.80 42.31 -2.25
CA GLY A 150 -10.60 40.91 -2.60
C GLY A 150 -11.81 40.04 -2.28
N ALA A 151 -12.38 39.43 -3.33
CA ALA A 151 -13.03 38.15 -3.14
C ALA A 151 -11.97 37.27 -2.47
N SER A 152 -12.14 37.05 -1.17
CA SER A 152 -11.40 35.99 -0.49
C SER A 152 -11.61 34.75 -1.35
N PRO A 153 -10.56 34.02 -1.75
CA PRO A 153 -10.75 32.78 -2.48
C PRO A 153 -11.77 31.96 -1.70
N ALA A 154 -12.84 31.52 -2.39
CA ALA A 154 -13.88 30.73 -1.76
C ALA A 154 -13.19 29.63 -0.96
N ARG A 155 -13.35 29.66 0.37
CA ARG A 155 -12.73 28.63 1.21
C ARG A 155 -13.31 27.31 0.75
N ASP A 156 -12.42 26.41 0.39
CA ASP A 156 -12.79 25.05 0.13
C ASP A 156 -13.13 24.41 1.48
N ASP A 157 -14.43 24.28 1.77
CA ASP A 157 -14.91 23.76 3.06
C ASP A 157 -14.67 22.25 3.22
N ARG A 158 -14.09 21.60 2.21
CA ARG A 158 -13.72 20.18 2.25
C ARG A 158 -12.56 19.95 3.23
N LEU A 159 -12.72 18.97 4.12
CA LEU A 159 -11.83 18.75 5.25
C LEU A 159 -10.35 18.57 4.85
N LEU A 160 -10.04 17.82 3.77
CA LEU A 160 -8.64 17.59 3.38
C LEU A 160 -7.93 18.85 2.84
N TYR A 161 -8.66 19.92 2.52
CA TYR A 161 -8.07 21.22 2.15
C TYR A 161 -7.94 22.18 3.34
N SER A 162 -8.37 21.75 4.53
CA SER A 162 -8.11 22.52 5.75
C SER A 162 -6.60 22.53 6.09
N PRO A 163 -6.12 23.56 6.79
CA PRO A 163 -4.72 23.62 7.24
C PRO A 163 -4.29 22.43 8.11
N ALA A 164 -5.23 21.76 8.78
CA ALA A 164 -4.93 20.58 9.60
C ALA A 164 -4.58 19.35 8.76
N CYS A 165 -5.01 19.30 7.49
CA CYS A 165 -4.84 18.17 6.59
C CYS A 165 -3.85 18.48 5.44
N GLU A 166 -2.79 19.25 5.70
CA GLU A 166 -1.80 19.63 4.68
C GLU A 166 -1.25 18.40 3.95
N SER A 167 -0.87 17.35 4.69
CA SER A 167 -0.56 16.04 4.14
C SER A 167 -1.02 14.93 5.07
N VAL A 168 -1.63 13.88 4.50
CA VAL A 168 -2.10 12.71 5.26
C VAL A 168 -1.27 11.48 4.89
N SER A 169 -0.66 10.82 5.87
CA SER A 169 0.31 9.75 5.65
C SER A 169 0.23 8.64 6.71
N MET A 170 0.88 7.51 6.45
CA MET A 170 0.97 6.38 7.37
C MET A 170 1.43 6.81 8.78
N GLY A 171 0.81 6.21 9.79
CA GLY A 171 1.05 6.50 11.21
C GLY A 171 0.23 7.65 11.77
N GLN A 172 -0.49 8.42 10.95
CA GLN A 172 -1.45 9.41 11.43
C GLN A 172 -2.73 8.75 11.95
N HIS A 173 -3.41 9.42 12.87
CA HIS A 173 -4.64 8.95 13.51
C HIS A 173 -5.49 10.16 13.93
N ASP A 174 -6.41 10.57 13.04
CA ASP A 174 -7.20 11.78 13.16
C ASP A 174 -8.40 11.81 12.19
N ALA A 175 -9.11 12.95 12.16
CA ALA A 175 -10.25 13.17 11.28
C ALA A 175 -9.88 13.26 9.78
N CYS A 176 -8.66 13.69 9.45
CA CYS A 176 -8.19 13.73 8.07
C CYS A 176 -8.03 12.30 7.52
N VAL A 177 -7.50 11.38 8.32
CA VAL A 177 -7.40 9.96 7.96
C VAL A 177 -8.78 9.33 7.76
N ARG A 178 -9.71 9.57 8.69
CA ARG A 178 -11.09 9.07 8.59
C ARG A 178 -11.77 9.52 7.29
N GLU A 179 -11.55 10.76 6.90
CA GLU A 179 -12.05 11.32 5.64
C GLU A 179 -11.44 10.62 4.42
N VAL A 180 -10.12 10.39 4.41
CA VAL A 180 -9.45 9.63 3.34
C VAL A 180 -10.04 8.23 3.21
N GLN A 181 -10.19 7.49 4.32
CA GLN A 181 -10.78 6.16 4.32
C GLN A 181 -12.24 6.15 3.84
N THR A 182 -13.00 7.18 4.21
CA THR A 182 -14.38 7.38 3.75
C THR A 182 -14.44 7.57 2.24
N LEU A 183 -13.56 8.42 1.69
CA LEU A 183 -13.48 8.68 0.26
C LEU A 183 -13.01 7.45 -0.53
N LEU A 184 -12.05 6.68 0.00
CA LEU A 184 -11.63 5.40 -0.58
C LEU A 184 -12.75 4.37 -0.57
N THR A 185 -13.50 4.25 0.53
CA THR A 185 -14.68 3.37 0.63
C THR A 185 -15.76 3.78 -0.38
N ARG A 186 -16.00 5.09 -0.55
CA ARG A 186 -16.91 5.62 -1.57
C ARG A 186 -16.48 5.25 -2.99
N ALA A 187 -15.18 5.25 -3.26
CA ALA A 187 -14.59 4.76 -4.50
C ALA A 187 -14.65 3.22 -4.64
N LYS A 188 -15.35 2.51 -3.75
CA LYS A 188 -15.47 1.03 -3.68
C LYS A 188 -14.20 0.31 -3.22
N GLY A 189 -13.28 1.03 -2.58
CA GLY A 189 -12.18 0.42 -1.83
C GLY A 189 -12.71 -0.36 -0.63
N ARG A 190 -12.12 -1.53 -0.34
CA ARG A 190 -12.47 -2.36 0.82
C ARG A 190 -11.44 -2.12 1.92
N LEU A 191 -11.84 -1.40 2.97
CA LEU A 191 -11.03 -1.11 4.15
C LEU A 191 -11.94 -0.65 5.31
N ALA A 192 -11.41 -0.70 6.52
CA ALA A 192 -12.06 -0.08 7.68
C ALA A 192 -11.98 1.47 7.61
N VAL A 193 -12.96 2.13 8.25
CA VAL A 193 -12.98 3.58 8.47
C VAL A 193 -12.84 3.81 9.98
N ASP A 194 -11.63 3.59 10.48
CA ASP A 194 -11.27 3.67 11.91
C ASP A 194 -10.60 4.99 12.28
N GLY A 195 -10.13 5.76 11.30
CA GLY A 195 -9.34 6.97 11.50
C GLY A 195 -7.84 6.71 11.67
N ASP A 196 -7.37 5.47 11.51
CA ASP A 196 -5.97 5.07 11.66
C ASP A 196 -5.31 4.78 10.31
N PHE A 197 -4.21 5.48 10.01
CA PHE A 197 -3.50 5.27 8.76
C PHE A 197 -2.50 4.14 8.92
N GLY A 198 -3.03 2.91 8.92
CA GLY A 198 -2.26 1.66 8.93
C GLY A 198 -1.92 1.10 7.54
N PRO A 199 -1.37 -0.12 7.49
CA PRO A 199 -0.98 -0.80 6.24
C PRO A 199 -2.13 -1.01 5.25
N GLU A 200 -3.36 -1.25 5.74
CA GLU A 200 -4.54 -1.39 4.88
C GLU A 200 -4.87 -0.08 4.16
N THR A 201 -4.95 1.04 4.91
CA THR A 201 -5.16 2.38 4.37
C THR A 201 -4.07 2.73 3.34
N LEU A 202 -2.80 2.43 3.65
CA LEU A 202 -1.67 2.62 2.73
C LEU A 202 -1.84 1.86 1.41
N ARG A 203 -2.21 0.59 1.48
CA ARG A 203 -2.43 -0.26 0.30
C ARG A 203 -3.54 0.29 -0.58
N ARG A 204 -4.68 0.64 0.02
CA ARG A 204 -5.82 1.20 -0.72
C ARG A 204 -5.53 2.57 -1.30
N LEU A 205 -4.85 3.44 -0.56
CA LEU A 205 -4.42 4.73 -1.09
C LEU A 205 -3.50 4.56 -2.30
N THR A 206 -2.51 3.66 -2.19
CA THR A 206 -1.56 3.41 -3.28
C THR A 206 -2.28 2.87 -4.52
N ALA A 207 -3.22 1.92 -4.35
CA ALA A 207 -4.05 1.43 -5.45
C ALA A 207 -4.92 2.54 -6.07
N PHE A 208 -5.55 3.37 -5.24
CA PHE A 208 -6.33 4.52 -5.71
C PHE A 208 -5.49 5.50 -6.53
N GLN A 209 -4.28 5.83 -6.08
CA GLN A 209 -3.40 6.77 -6.79
C GLN A 209 -3.04 6.27 -8.19
N VAL A 210 -2.70 4.99 -8.33
CA VAL A 210 -2.44 4.36 -9.63
C VAL A 210 -3.69 4.41 -10.53
N LEU A 211 -4.86 4.03 -10.00
CA LEU A 211 -6.13 4.03 -10.75
C LEU A 211 -6.56 5.46 -11.16
N ALA A 212 -6.21 6.46 -10.35
CA ALA A 212 -6.45 7.86 -10.62
C ALA A 212 -5.45 8.48 -11.63
N GLY A 213 -4.38 7.76 -11.99
CA GLY A 213 -3.32 8.27 -12.85
C GLY A 213 -2.46 9.37 -12.19
N VAL A 214 -2.42 9.41 -10.85
CA VAL A 214 -1.56 10.34 -10.10
C VAL A 214 -0.33 9.60 -9.56
N PRO A 215 0.78 10.29 -9.25
CA PRO A 215 1.95 9.64 -8.67
C PRO A 215 1.61 8.88 -7.38
N ALA A 216 1.88 7.56 -7.36
CA ALA A 216 1.63 6.68 -6.22
C ALA A 216 2.69 6.87 -5.12
N ARG A 217 2.68 8.05 -4.49
CA ARG A 217 3.65 8.47 -3.46
C ARG A 217 3.28 7.99 -2.06
N SER A 218 2.17 7.26 -1.91
CA SER A 218 1.74 6.70 -0.63
C SER A 218 1.45 7.75 0.46
N VAL A 219 1.20 8.99 0.03
CA VAL A 219 0.82 10.15 0.84
C VAL A 219 -0.34 10.86 0.13
N VAL A 220 -1.29 11.39 0.88
CA VAL A 220 -2.40 12.18 0.35
C VAL A 220 -1.93 13.62 0.16
N ASP A 221 -1.44 13.89 -1.04
CA ASP A 221 -1.03 15.21 -1.52
C ASP A 221 -2.20 15.95 -2.21
N ASP A 222 -2.00 17.18 -2.67
CA ASP A 222 -3.05 17.97 -3.33
C ASP A 222 -3.62 17.32 -4.60
N ALA A 223 -2.78 16.61 -5.36
CA ALA A 223 -3.22 15.89 -6.56
C ALA A 223 -4.17 14.72 -6.20
N THR A 224 -3.86 14.00 -5.12
CA THR A 224 -4.68 12.89 -4.65
C THR A 224 -5.90 13.37 -3.85
N LYS A 225 -5.84 14.48 -3.11
CA LYS A 225 -7.04 15.17 -2.57
C LYS A 225 -8.01 15.53 -3.69
N LYS A 226 -7.51 16.12 -4.78
CA LYS A 226 -8.32 16.49 -5.96
C LYS A 226 -8.97 15.26 -6.58
N ALA A 227 -8.23 14.15 -6.72
CA ALA A 227 -8.76 12.91 -7.26
C ALA A 227 -9.82 12.26 -6.34
N LEU A 228 -9.60 12.22 -5.02
CA LEU A 228 -10.53 11.64 -4.04
C LEU A 228 -11.88 12.36 -4.06
N TYR A 229 -11.86 13.70 -4.03
CA TYR A 229 -13.09 14.50 -4.08
C TYR A 229 -13.69 14.63 -5.47
N GLY A 230 -12.96 14.30 -6.53
CA GLY A 230 -13.49 14.28 -7.90
C GLY A 230 -14.52 13.17 -8.13
N HIS A 231 -14.47 12.09 -7.33
CA HIS A 231 -15.39 10.95 -7.41
C HIS A 231 -15.48 10.27 -8.78
N THR A 232 -14.45 10.40 -9.61
CA THR A 232 -14.37 9.80 -10.96
C THR A 232 -13.69 8.44 -10.97
N VAL A 233 -12.95 8.09 -9.92
CA VAL A 233 -12.15 6.87 -9.82
C VAL A 233 -12.95 5.77 -9.13
N SER A 234 -12.94 4.58 -9.72
CA SER A 234 -13.54 3.37 -9.15
C SER A 234 -12.46 2.35 -8.85
N MET A 235 -12.52 1.79 -7.64
CA MET A 235 -11.72 0.67 -7.16
C MET A 235 -12.50 -0.66 -7.19
N ALA A 236 -13.66 -0.69 -7.84
CA ALA A 236 -14.40 -1.92 -8.01
C ALA A 236 -13.58 -2.91 -8.86
N THR A 237 -13.38 -4.12 -8.33
CA THR A 237 -12.62 -5.18 -8.99
C THR A 237 -13.28 -6.55 -8.74
N TRP A 238 -12.67 -7.62 -9.24
CA TRP A 238 -13.20 -8.98 -9.13
C TRP A 238 -13.31 -9.44 -7.67
N SER A 239 -14.27 -10.32 -7.41
CA SER A 239 -14.37 -11.02 -6.13
C SER A 239 -13.31 -12.12 -6.02
N PRO A 240 -12.91 -12.51 -4.80
CA PRO A 240 -12.02 -13.65 -4.58
C PRO A 240 -12.48 -14.93 -5.31
N ALA A 241 -13.79 -15.22 -5.30
CA ALA A 241 -14.35 -16.38 -6.00
C ALA A 241 -14.14 -16.32 -7.53
N ARG A 242 -14.28 -15.14 -8.14
CA ARG A 242 -14.02 -14.95 -9.58
C ARG A 242 -12.53 -15.08 -9.90
N VAL A 243 -11.67 -14.52 -9.05
CA VAL A 243 -10.21 -14.66 -9.15
C VAL A 243 -9.82 -16.15 -9.09
N THR A 244 -10.30 -16.89 -8.07
CA THR A 244 -10.07 -18.34 -7.94
C THR A 244 -10.51 -19.11 -9.18
N LYS A 245 -11.72 -18.83 -9.69
CA LYS A 245 -12.22 -19.49 -10.91
C LYS A 245 -11.31 -19.24 -12.10
N ARG A 246 -10.79 -18.02 -12.27
CA ARG A 246 -9.90 -17.68 -13.38
C ARG A 246 -8.53 -18.33 -13.22
N ILE A 247 -7.95 -18.32 -12.01
CA ILE A 247 -6.67 -19.01 -11.74
C ILE A 247 -6.74 -20.48 -12.14
N ARG A 248 -7.79 -21.19 -11.71
CA ARG A 248 -7.99 -22.62 -12.07
C ARG A 248 -8.12 -22.86 -13.57
N ALA A 249 -8.63 -21.88 -14.32
CA ALA A 249 -8.78 -21.97 -15.77
C ALA A 249 -7.49 -21.65 -16.54
N VAL A 250 -6.53 -20.96 -15.90
CA VAL A 250 -5.25 -20.59 -16.51
C VAL A 250 -4.16 -21.60 -16.13
N PHE A 251 -4.05 -21.95 -14.85
CA PHE A 251 -3.10 -22.92 -14.32
C PHE A 251 -3.72 -24.32 -14.34
N VAL A 252 -3.91 -24.90 -15.53
CA VAL A 252 -4.65 -26.17 -15.66
C VAL A 252 -3.87 -27.36 -15.10
N GLU A 253 -2.54 -27.26 -15.02
CA GLU A 253 -1.68 -28.37 -14.57
C GLU A 253 -1.43 -28.38 -13.07
N ASP A 254 -1.46 -27.21 -12.41
CA ASP A 254 -1.36 -27.11 -10.95
C ASP A 254 -2.29 -26.00 -10.38
N PRO A 255 -3.61 -26.16 -10.53
CA PRO A 255 -4.58 -25.12 -10.19
C PRO A 255 -4.68 -24.87 -8.68
N ASP A 256 -4.54 -25.90 -7.86
CA ASP A 256 -4.70 -25.80 -6.40
C ASP A 256 -3.54 -25.04 -5.76
N THR A 257 -2.31 -25.37 -6.14
CA THR A 257 -1.12 -24.63 -5.67
C THR A 257 -1.16 -23.18 -6.14
N ALA A 258 -1.53 -22.92 -7.40
CA ALA A 258 -1.66 -21.55 -7.90
C ALA A 258 -2.67 -20.71 -7.09
N VAL A 259 -3.83 -21.29 -6.74
CA VAL A 259 -4.82 -20.62 -5.88
C VAL A 259 -4.27 -20.39 -4.48
N ALA A 260 -3.54 -21.36 -3.92
CA ALA A 260 -2.94 -21.25 -2.60
C ALA A 260 -1.86 -20.16 -2.54
N ILE A 261 -0.98 -20.09 -3.55
CA ILE A 261 0.02 -19.03 -3.71
C ILE A 261 -0.65 -17.65 -3.81
N ALA A 262 -1.65 -17.49 -4.66
CA ALA A 262 -2.37 -16.22 -4.80
C ALA A 262 -3.09 -15.81 -3.50
N ARG A 263 -3.64 -16.77 -2.75
CA ARG A 263 -4.27 -16.51 -1.45
C ARG A 263 -3.25 -16.07 -0.41
N CYS A 264 -2.10 -16.75 -0.32
CA CYS A 264 -1.00 -16.33 0.56
C CYS A 264 -0.47 -14.94 0.19
N SER A 265 -0.31 -14.67 -1.10
CA SER A 265 0.33 -13.44 -1.59
C SER A 265 -0.53 -12.19 -1.42
N SER A 266 -1.83 -12.31 -1.65
CA SER A 266 -2.73 -11.14 -1.77
C SER A 266 -4.10 -11.32 -1.17
N PHE A 267 -4.39 -12.45 -0.51
CA PHE A 267 -5.75 -12.82 -0.11
C PHE A 267 -6.74 -12.83 -1.29
N LEU A 268 -6.24 -13.12 -2.51
CA LEU A 268 -7.00 -13.07 -3.77
C LEU A 268 -7.56 -11.68 -4.10
N ASP A 269 -6.94 -10.61 -3.59
CA ASP A 269 -7.33 -9.23 -3.83
C ASP A 269 -6.54 -8.63 -5.01
N PRO A 270 -7.20 -8.28 -6.12
CA PRO A 270 -6.51 -7.71 -7.26
C PRO A 270 -5.89 -6.34 -7.01
N LEU A 271 -6.33 -5.60 -5.98
CA LEU A 271 -5.76 -4.30 -5.61
C LEU A 271 -4.75 -4.41 -4.47
N TRP A 272 -4.19 -5.60 -4.23
CA TRP A 272 -3.17 -5.78 -3.22
C TRP A 272 -1.81 -5.23 -3.66
N VAL A 273 -1.21 -4.41 -2.82
CA VAL A 273 0.12 -3.81 -3.04
C VAL A 273 0.94 -4.00 -1.78
N LEU A 274 2.18 -4.44 -1.96
CA LEU A 274 3.18 -4.50 -0.90
C LEU A 274 4.39 -3.67 -1.28
N PRO A 275 4.80 -2.69 -0.45
CA PRO A 275 6.08 -2.02 -0.62
C PRO A 275 7.22 -2.92 -0.15
N ASN A 276 8.35 -2.83 -0.86
CA ASN A 276 9.60 -3.50 -0.50
C ASN A 276 10.56 -2.49 0.13
N THR A 277 11.52 -2.98 0.92
CA THR A 277 12.52 -2.16 1.61
C THR A 277 13.44 -1.39 0.65
N ASN A 278 13.64 -1.90 -0.56
CA ASN A 278 14.42 -1.27 -1.63
C ASN A 278 13.65 -0.19 -2.42
N GLY A 279 12.43 0.14 -2.00
CA GLY A 279 11.58 1.15 -2.65
C GLY A 279 10.79 0.64 -3.87
N SER A 280 11.01 -0.60 -4.31
CA SER A 280 10.13 -1.26 -5.28
C SER A 280 8.83 -1.74 -4.64
N ARG A 281 7.90 -2.22 -5.45
CA ARG A 281 6.62 -2.79 -4.99
C ARG A 281 6.28 -4.09 -5.72
N ASN A 282 5.36 -4.82 -5.10
CA ASN A 282 4.70 -5.99 -5.67
C ASN A 282 3.21 -5.70 -5.87
N TRP A 283 2.64 -6.23 -6.95
CA TRP A 283 1.34 -5.79 -7.45
C TRP A 283 0.35 -6.94 -7.72
N GLY A 284 -0.88 -6.75 -7.24
CA GLY A 284 -2.05 -7.54 -7.59
C GLY A 284 -2.07 -8.96 -7.06
N VAL A 285 -2.87 -9.81 -7.69
CA VAL A 285 -3.22 -11.16 -7.22
C VAL A 285 -1.99 -12.02 -6.92
N PHE A 286 -1.02 -12.01 -7.84
CA PHE A 286 0.23 -12.76 -7.72
C PHE A 286 1.41 -11.86 -7.37
N GLN A 287 1.21 -10.69 -6.76
CA GLN A 287 2.32 -9.87 -6.25
C GLN A 287 3.50 -9.72 -7.24
N ILE A 288 3.19 -9.44 -8.51
CA ILE A 288 4.21 -9.31 -9.56
C ILE A 288 5.10 -8.10 -9.22
N SER A 289 6.41 -8.30 -9.19
CA SER A 289 7.36 -7.25 -8.81
C SER A 289 7.52 -6.18 -9.89
N ASP A 290 7.94 -4.97 -9.51
CA ASP A 290 8.31 -3.92 -10.48
C ASP A 290 9.36 -4.38 -11.51
N ALA A 291 10.28 -5.28 -11.12
CA ALA A 291 11.27 -5.83 -12.04
C ALA A 291 10.60 -6.72 -13.09
N SER A 292 9.77 -7.66 -12.64
CA SER A 292 9.02 -8.56 -13.53
C SER A 292 8.03 -7.78 -14.41
N LEU A 293 7.42 -6.69 -13.91
CA LEU A 293 6.56 -5.84 -14.74
C LEU A 293 7.33 -5.24 -15.93
N ARG A 294 8.58 -4.81 -15.75
CA ARG A 294 9.39 -4.27 -16.85
C ARG A 294 9.71 -5.34 -17.91
N GLU A 295 9.97 -6.56 -17.48
CA GLU A 295 10.25 -7.69 -18.39
C GLU A 295 8.99 -8.15 -19.15
N LEU A 296 7.81 -7.93 -18.58
CA LEU A 296 6.52 -8.36 -19.11
C LEU A 296 5.76 -7.26 -19.88
N ASP A 297 6.41 -6.13 -20.19
CA ASP A 297 5.79 -4.92 -20.75
C ASP A 297 4.53 -4.47 -19.97
N GLY A 298 4.58 -4.66 -18.66
CA GLY A 298 3.54 -4.34 -17.69
C GLY A 298 3.64 -2.92 -17.15
N THR A 299 2.58 -2.48 -16.49
CA THR A 299 2.55 -1.26 -15.69
C THR A 299 1.84 -1.55 -14.38
N PRO A 300 2.01 -0.74 -13.31
CA PRO A 300 1.24 -0.88 -12.09
C PRO A 300 -0.28 -0.90 -12.34
N LEU A 301 -0.75 -0.08 -13.31
CA LEU A 301 -2.16 -0.06 -13.69
C LEU A 301 -2.61 -1.39 -14.31
N ARG A 302 -1.81 -1.96 -15.24
CA ARG A 302 -2.10 -3.29 -15.83
C ARG A 302 -2.03 -4.39 -14.79
N ALA A 303 -1.15 -4.28 -13.80
CA ALA A 303 -1.01 -5.26 -12.74
C ALA A 303 -2.25 -5.34 -11.82
N PHE A 304 -3.09 -4.31 -11.79
CA PHE A 304 -4.39 -4.33 -11.10
C PHE A 304 -5.54 -4.90 -11.94
N ASP A 305 -5.34 -5.09 -13.24
CA ASP A 305 -6.26 -5.90 -14.03
C ASP A 305 -6.06 -7.37 -13.61
N PRO A 306 -7.07 -8.02 -13.02
CA PRO A 306 -6.92 -9.38 -12.51
C PRO A 306 -6.66 -10.39 -13.62
N GLU A 307 -7.19 -10.18 -14.83
CA GLU A 307 -6.97 -11.05 -15.97
C GLU A 307 -5.50 -10.98 -16.39
N TRP A 308 -5.00 -9.76 -16.61
CA TRP A 308 -3.61 -9.55 -16.99
C TRP A 308 -2.63 -10.07 -15.92
N ASN A 309 -2.91 -9.83 -14.65
CA ASN A 309 -2.05 -10.28 -13.55
C ASN A 309 -1.94 -11.80 -13.47
N ILE A 310 -3.07 -12.52 -13.63
CA ILE A 310 -3.10 -13.99 -13.64
C ILE A 310 -2.35 -14.54 -14.86
N GLU A 311 -2.55 -13.97 -16.05
CA GLU A 311 -1.84 -14.39 -17.26
C GLU A 311 -0.34 -14.09 -17.18
N ALA A 312 0.05 -12.96 -16.57
CA ALA A 312 1.43 -12.60 -16.31
C ALA A 312 2.11 -13.60 -15.37
N ALA A 313 1.45 -13.96 -14.26
CA ALA A 313 1.94 -14.98 -13.35
C ALA A 313 2.11 -16.33 -14.05
N HIS A 314 1.16 -16.72 -14.89
CA HIS A 314 1.27 -17.97 -15.66
C HIS A 314 2.44 -17.94 -16.64
N ARG A 315 2.74 -16.80 -17.27
CA ARG A 315 3.94 -16.68 -18.13
C ARG A 315 5.22 -16.93 -17.33
N LEU A 316 5.36 -16.33 -16.14
CA LEU A 316 6.51 -16.55 -15.26
C LEU A 316 6.63 -18.03 -14.86
N TRP A 317 5.53 -18.60 -14.34
CA TRP A 317 5.44 -20.01 -13.98
C TRP A 317 5.78 -20.94 -15.15
N SER A 318 5.32 -20.63 -16.37
CA SER A 318 5.49 -21.52 -17.53
C SER A 318 6.94 -21.73 -17.97
N VAL A 319 7.86 -20.83 -17.59
CA VAL A 319 9.29 -20.93 -17.93
C VAL A 319 9.94 -22.13 -17.24
N ARG A 320 9.61 -22.37 -15.97
CA ARG A 320 10.19 -23.45 -15.14
C ARG A 320 9.19 -24.51 -14.71
N ARG A 321 7.90 -24.25 -14.91
CA ARG A 321 6.77 -25.07 -14.43
C ARG A 321 6.76 -25.19 -12.90
N ASP A 322 7.19 -24.13 -12.21
CA ASP A 322 7.27 -24.05 -10.74
C ASP A 322 6.88 -22.65 -10.23
N PHE A 323 6.73 -22.52 -8.90
CA PHE A 323 6.37 -21.28 -8.23
C PHE A 323 7.56 -20.54 -7.61
N HIS A 324 8.78 -20.72 -8.16
CA HIS A 324 9.99 -20.13 -7.58
C HIS A 324 9.93 -18.60 -7.46
N ASP A 325 9.18 -17.91 -8.34
CA ASP A 325 9.00 -16.46 -8.27
C ASP A 325 8.12 -16.02 -7.07
N TRP A 326 7.59 -16.97 -6.30
CA TRP A 326 6.81 -16.79 -5.06
C TRP A 326 7.38 -17.61 -3.88
N PRO A 327 8.67 -17.45 -3.53
CA PRO A 327 9.37 -18.40 -2.67
C PRO A 327 8.81 -18.45 -1.24
N SER A 328 8.39 -17.31 -0.68
CA SER A 328 7.84 -17.26 0.68
C SER A 328 6.50 -18.01 0.80
N CYS A 329 5.62 -17.85 -0.18
CA CYS A 329 4.34 -18.56 -0.18
C CYS A 329 4.50 -20.04 -0.55
N GLU A 330 5.44 -20.36 -1.43
CA GLU A 330 5.73 -21.76 -1.78
C GLU A 330 6.29 -22.54 -0.59
N ALA A 331 7.22 -21.95 0.17
CA ALA A 331 7.76 -22.55 1.39
C ALA A 331 6.66 -22.84 2.42
N ALA A 332 5.79 -21.86 2.69
CA ALA A 332 4.69 -22.02 3.65
C ALA A 332 3.73 -23.19 3.29
N LEU A 333 3.54 -23.47 1.99
CA LEU A 333 2.72 -24.59 1.55
C LEU A 333 3.41 -25.94 1.72
N LYS A 334 4.74 -26.01 1.58
CA LYS A 334 5.51 -27.25 1.77
C LYS A 334 5.57 -27.66 3.25
N ASP A 335 5.58 -26.69 4.15
CA ASP A 335 5.68 -26.91 5.60
C ASP A 335 4.32 -27.21 6.26
N THR A 336 3.20 -27.16 5.51
CA THR A 336 1.87 -27.47 6.03
C THR A 336 1.73 -29.00 6.20
N PRO A 337 1.48 -29.53 7.42
CA PRO A 337 1.28 -30.96 7.64
C PRO A 337 0.11 -31.47 6.81
N LYS A 338 0.30 -32.58 6.10
CA LYS A 338 -0.81 -33.28 5.43
C LYS A 338 -1.59 -34.04 6.50
N HIS A 339 -2.79 -33.55 6.82
CA HIS A 339 -3.74 -34.20 7.72
C HIS A 339 -4.41 -35.41 7.07
#